data_AF-A0A7X8K2Z5-F1
#
_entry.id   AF-A0A7X8K2Z5-F1
#
_cell.length_a   1.000
_cell.length_b   1.000
_cell.length_c   1.000
_cell.angle_alpha   90.00
_cell.angle_beta   90.00
_cell.angle_gamma   90.00
#
_symmetry.space_group_name_H-M   'P 1'
#
loop_
_entity.id
_entity.type
_entity.pdbx_description
1 polymer ?
#
loop_
_entity_poly.entity_id
_entity_poly.type
_entity_poly.pdbx_seq_one_letter_code
_entity_poly.pdbx_strand_id
1 'polypeptide(L)'
;YLASLLIVIVREFGNVLSTAFMPETPMVVFSLTLLLLALYAALGGPEVICRVNQFILPILLATLILMLFFLAKEVEPARLLPFMEEGLWPVLKGAKVASAFRGEVFVLMWLVYYLDEPSKSTGRGMQAVIFLGVLLMLDVMSIITVMGRELASLEVFPTLSMTRYINIGYFLNRVEGLAMIVWVTGVVIKSSILFYVAMDLAQDTFRVRNRWYIVPPLVAGLLAVAVYGFKNDLQVVWYLGTVFPLSSWLFQLGIPSLLLLIAWLRKKGAYNRG
;
A
#
# COMPACT_ATOMS: atom_id res chain seq x y z
N TYR A 1 -3.61 11.54 6.87
CA TYR A 1 -3.14 10.68 5.76
C TYR A 1 -2.53 9.36 6.24
N LEU A 2 -1.47 9.35 7.05
CA LEU A 2 -0.86 8.07 7.48
C LEU A 2 -1.81 7.17 8.26
N ALA A 3 -2.59 7.75 9.19
CA ALA A 3 -3.62 7.00 9.92
C ALA A 3 -4.70 6.42 8.99
N SER A 4 -5.20 7.19 8.02
CA SER A 4 -6.18 6.69 7.05
C SER A 4 -5.61 5.57 6.18
N LEU A 5 -4.34 5.66 5.79
CA LEU A 5 -3.66 4.61 5.04
C LEU A 5 -3.51 3.32 5.88
N LEU A 6 -3.09 3.44 7.14
CA LEU A 6 -3.00 2.31 8.07
C LEU A 6 -4.36 1.66 8.31
N ILE A 7 -5.42 2.45 8.53
CA ILE A 7 -6.79 1.94 8.73
C ILE A 7 -7.23 1.08 7.54
N VAL A 8 -7.01 1.57 6.32
CA VAL A 8 -7.34 0.84 5.09
C VAL A 8 -6.53 -0.45 5.01
N ILE A 9 -5.21 -0.41 5.23
CA ILE A 9 -4.36 -1.61 5.18
C ILE A 9 -4.81 -2.66 6.20
N VAL A 10 -5.13 -2.22 7.43
CA VAL A 10 -5.56 -3.12 8.51
C VAL A 10 -6.95 -3.73 8.23
N ARG A 11 -7.85 -2.95 7.62
CA ARG A 11 -9.16 -3.43 7.15
C ARG A 11 -9.00 -4.45 6.04
N GLU A 12 -8.29 -4.11 4.97
CA GLU A 12 -8.07 -4.98 3.81
C GLU A 12 -7.37 -6.28 4.20
N PHE A 13 -6.34 -6.19 5.06
CA PHE A 13 -5.65 -7.37 5.60
C PHE A 13 -6.59 -8.31 6.34
N GLY A 14 -7.38 -7.77 7.28
CA GLY A 14 -8.35 -8.56 7.99
C GLY A 14 -9.40 -9.16 7.05
N ASN A 15 -9.87 -8.37 6.08
CA ASN A 15 -10.91 -8.78 5.16
C ASN A 15 -10.44 -9.94 4.27
N VAL A 16 -9.28 -9.81 3.62
CA VAL A 16 -8.72 -10.88 2.77
C VAL A 16 -8.58 -12.19 3.55
N LEU A 17 -8.05 -12.15 4.77
CA LEU A 17 -7.85 -13.38 5.56
C LEU A 17 -9.16 -13.98 6.05
N SER A 18 -10.08 -13.16 6.55
CA SER A 18 -11.39 -13.63 7.03
C SER A 18 -12.37 -14.00 5.92
N THR A 19 -12.15 -13.61 4.67
CA THR A 19 -13.05 -13.99 3.57
C THR A 19 -12.47 -15.10 2.69
N ALA A 20 -11.18 -15.05 2.37
CA ALA A 20 -10.58 -15.97 1.41
C ALA A 20 -9.91 -17.19 2.05
N PHE A 21 -9.53 -17.14 3.34
CA PHE A 21 -8.72 -18.19 3.97
C PHE A 21 -9.32 -18.79 5.25
N MET A 22 -9.90 -17.96 6.12
CA MET A 22 -10.39 -18.36 7.44
C MET A 22 -11.75 -17.70 7.76
N PRO A 23 -12.84 -18.15 7.11
CA PRO A 23 -14.18 -17.59 7.27
C PRO A 23 -14.75 -17.69 8.69
N GLU A 24 -14.31 -18.69 9.45
CA GLU A 24 -14.74 -18.88 10.84
C GLU A 24 -14.03 -17.93 11.83
N THR A 25 -12.96 -17.25 11.39
CA THR A 25 -12.20 -16.33 12.24
C THR A 25 -12.60 -14.89 11.98
N PRO A 26 -13.10 -14.15 12.99
CA PRO A 26 -13.51 -12.77 12.82
C PRO A 26 -12.36 -11.86 12.37
N MET A 27 -12.67 -10.92 11.48
CA MET A 27 -11.73 -9.92 10.94
C MET A 27 -10.91 -9.19 12.02
N VAL A 28 -11.53 -8.88 13.16
CA VAL A 28 -10.88 -8.19 14.30
C VAL A 28 -9.64 -8.93 14.81
N VAL A 29 -9.64 -10.26 14.77
CA VAL A 29 -8.51 -11.09 15.22
C VAL A 29 -7.31 -10.86 14.32
N PHE A 30 -7.50 -10.88 12.99
CA PHE A 30 -6.45 -10.60 12.01
C PHE A 30 -5.97 -9.16 12.08
N SER A 31 -6.89 -8.19 12.16
CA SER A 31 -6.56 -6.78 12.27
C SER A 31 -5.72 -6.47 13.52
N LEU A 32 -6.10 -7.03 14.68
CA LEU A 32 -5.31 -6.88 15.91
C LEU A 32 -3.94 -7.56 15.79
N THR A 33 -3.89 -8.76 15.21
CA THR A 33 -2.62 -9.48 15.02
C THR A 33 -1.65 -8.69 14.15
N LEU A 34 -2.13 -8.11 13.03
CA LEU A 34 -1.31 -7.23 12.19
C LEU A 34 -0.79 -6.02 12.97
N LEU A 35 -1.65 -5.34 13.72
CA LEU A 35 -1.26 -4.16 14.49
C LEU A 35 -0.21 -4.49 15.56
N LEU A 36 -0.34 -5.62 16.25
CA LEU A 36 0.63 -6.07 17.26
C LEU A 36 1.97 -6.46 16.64
N LEU A 37 1.97 -7.17 15.51
CA LEU A 37 3.19 -7.51 14.78
C LEU A 37 3.88 -6.25 14.24
N ALA A 38 3.11 -5.33 13.66
CA ALA A 38 3.62 -4.07 13.14
C ALA A 38 4.20 -3.20 14.26
N LEU A 39 3.54 -3.15 15.42
CA LEU A 39 4.05 -2.47 16.61
C LEU A 39 5.36 -3.10 17.09
N TYR A 40 5.41 -4.43 17.21
CA TYR A 40 6.61 -5.14 17.64
C TYR A 40 7.82 -4.82 16.73
N ALA A 41 7.63 -4.87 15.41
CA ALA A 41 8.66 -4.51 14.44
C ALA A 41 9.02 -3.01 14.52
N ALA A 42 8.03 -2.12 14.67
CA ALA A 42 8.24 -0.68 14.82
C ALA A 42 9.05 -0.33 16.06
N LEU A 43 8.91 -1.07 17.16
CA LEU A 43 9.71 -0.86 18.38
C LEU A 43 11.20 -1.16 18.15
N GLY A 44 11.53 -2.05 17.22
CA GLY A 44 12.90 -2.32 16.77
C GLY A 44 13.52 -1.19 15.94
N GLY A 45 12.74 -0.21 15.50
CA GLY A 45 13.19 0.93 14.71
C GLY A 45 13.33 0.65 13.21
N PRO A 46 13.64 1.69 12.42
CA PRO A 46 13.58 1.64 10.96
C PRO A 46 14.68 0.76 10.38
N GLU A 47 15.85 0.68 11.02
CA GLU A 47 16.94 -0.18 10.56
C GLU A 47 16.59 -1.66 10.60
N VAL A 48 15.91 -2.12 11.66
CA VAL A 48 15.50 -3.53 11.79
C VAL A 48 14.48 -3.86 10.71
N ILE A 49 13.50 -2.98 10.48
CA ILE A 49 12.51 -3.13 9.41
C ILE A 49 13.20 -3.19 8.04
N CYS A 50 14.15 -2.29 7.78
CA CYS A 50 14.90 -2.26 6.53
C CYS A 50 15.74 -3.53 6.30
N ARG A 51 16.42 -4.05 7.34
CA ARG A 51 17.18 -5.31 7.26
C ARG A 51 16.28 -6.51 6.94
N VAL A 52 15.11 -6.60 7.59
CA VAL A 52 14.11 -7.63 7.27
C VAL A 52 13.61 -7.46 5.83
N ASN A 53 13.32 -6.22 5.40
CA ASN A 53 12.86 -5.94 4.05
C ASN A 53 13.90 -6.31 2.98
N GLN A 54 15.19 -6.09 3.23
CA GLN A 54 16.26 -6.50 2.31
C GLN A 54 16.29 -8.02 2.09
N PHE A 55 15.96 -8.81 3.11
CA PHE A 55 15.88 -10.26 3.00
C PHE A 55 14.59 -10.72 2.32
N ILE A 56 13.45 -10.09 2.63
CA ILE A 56 12.14 -10.48 2.09
C ILE A 56 11.94 -10.02 0.64
N LEU A 57 12.46 -8.85 0.26
CA LEU A 57 12.21 -8.26 -1.05
C LEU A 57 12.62 -9.18 -2.22
N PRO A 58 13.79 -9.85 -2.23
CA PRO A 58 14.13 -10.83 -3.27
C PRO A 58 13.14 -11.98 -3.38
N ILE A 59 12.63 -12.49 -2.25
CA ILE A 59 11.63 -13.57 -2.20
C ILE A 59 10.31 -13.07 -2.80
N LEU A 60 9.94 -11.83 -2.47
CA LEU A 60 8.75 -11.14 -2.99
C LEU A 60 8.81 -11.02 -4.52
N LEU A 61 9.94 -10.53 -5.05
CA LEU A 61 10.17 -10.38 -6.48
C LEU A 61 10.23 -11.72 -7.20
N ALA A 62 10.92 -12.72 -6.63
CA ALA A 62 10.99 -14.06 -7.20
C ALA A 62 9.59 -14.69 -7.30
N THR A 63 8.77 -14.53 -6.27
CA THR A 63 7.40 -15.05 -6.24
C THR A 63 6.53 -14.39 -7.32
N LEU A 64 6.63 -13.07 -7.48
CA LEU A 64 5.90 -12.35 -8.53
C LEU A 64 6.34 -12.80 -9.93
N ILE A 65 7.65 -12.92 -10.18
CA ILE A 65 8.20 -13.39 -11.45
C ILE A 65 7.73 -14.82 -11.75
N LEU A 66 7.74 -15.70 -10.76
CA LEU A 66 7.25 -17.07 -10.91
C LEU A 66 5.75 -17.11 -11.24
N MET A 67 4.93 -16.28 -10.60
CA MET A 67 3.51 -16.17 -10.94
C MET A 67 3.31 -15.76 -12.39
N LEU A 68 3.98 -14.68 -12.82
CA LEU A 68 3.89 -14.20 -14.21
C LEU A 68 4.35 -15.27 -15.20
N PHE A 69 5.41 -16.02 -14.86
CA PHE A 69 5.91 -17.12 -15.68
C PHE A 69 4.87 -18.25 -15.82
N PHE A 70 4.24 -18.68 -14.73
CA PHE A 70 3.25 -19.75 -14.78
C PHE A 70 1.93 -19.30 -15.42
N LEU A 71 1.53 -18.05 -15.24
CA LEU A 71 0.35 -17.46 -15.88
C LEU A 71 0.54 -17.26 -17.38
N ALA A 72 1.77 -17.25 -17.91
CA ALA A 72 2.04 -16.96 -19.30
C ALA A 72 1.27 -17.86 -20.30
N LYS A 73 0.87 -19.08 -19.88
CA LYS A 73 0.06 -20.00 -20.70
C LYS A 73 -1.41 -19.60 -20.81
N GLU A 74 -1.92 -18.87 -19.82
CA GLU A 74 -3.32 -18.43 -19.70
C GLU A 74 -3.54 -17.01 -20.27
N VAL A 75 -2.46 -16.34 -20.69
CA VAL A 75 -2.50 -14.96 -21.17
C VAL A 75 -3.11 -14.91 -22.58
N GLU A 76 -4.20 -14.17 -22.72
CA GLU A 76 -4.79 -13.81 -24.01
C GLU A 76 -4.60 -12.29 -24.28
N PRO A 77 -3.57 -11.88 -25.05
CA PRO A 77 -3.28 -10.46 -25.28
C PRO A 77 -4.41 -9.70 -25.99
N ALA A 78 -5.23 -10.42 -26.76
CA ALA A 78 -6.38 -9.85 -27.47
C ALA A 78 -7.40 -9.20 -26.51
N ARG A 79 -7.45 -9.63 -25.24
CA ARG A 79 -8.34 -9.05 -24.22
C ARG A 79 -7.94 -7.65 -23.76
N LEU A 80 -6.75 -7.16 -24.14
CA LEU A 80 -6.36 -5.75 -23.94
C LEU A 80 -6.96 -4.81 -24.99
N LEU A 81 -7.54 -5.37 -26.05
CA LEU A 81 -8.17 -4.62 -27.13
C LEU A 81 -9.70 -4.63 -26.97
N PRO A 82 -10.39 -3.56 -27.41
CA PRO A 82 -9.84 -2.30 -27.91
C PRO A 82 -9.22 -1.42 -26.80
N PHE A 83 -8.05 -0.86 -27.08
CA PHE A 83 -7.38 0.05 -26.14
C PHE A 83 -8.02 1.45 -26.20
N MET A 84 -8.40 1.99 -25.03
CA MET A 84 -9.01 3.33 -24.91
C MET A 84 -10.28 3.53 -25.76
N GLU A 85 -11.11 2.51 -25.90
CA GLU A 85 -12.38 2.58 -26.66
C GLU A 85 -13.29 3.72 -26.18
N GLU A 86 -13.40 3.89 -24.87
CA GLU A 86 -14.19 4.95 -24.23
C GLU A 86 -13.42 6.30 -24.12
N GLY A 87 -12.29 6.43 -24.83
CA GLY A 87 -11.42 7.60 -24.84
C GLY A 87 -10.54 7.75 -23.60
N LEU A 88 -9.94 8.93 -23.43
CA LEU A 88 -8.96 9.22 -22.36
C LEU A 88 -9.60 9.46 -20.99
N TRP A 89 -10.89 9.82 -20.93
CA TRP A 89 -11.53 10.24 -19.69
C TRP A 89 -11.62 9.11 -18.64
N PRO A 90 -12.00 7.87 -18.99
CA PRO A 90 -11.96 6.75 -18.04
C PRO A 90 -10.55 6.42 -17.56
N VAL A 91 -9.53 6.58 -18.42
CA VAL A 91 -8.12 6.37 -18.05
C VAL A 91 -7.70 7.36 -16.97
N LEU A 92 -8.02 8.65 -17.13
CA LEU A 92 -7.73 9.68 -16.13
C LEU A 92 -8.49 9.46 -14.82
N LYS A 93 -9.73 8.97 -14.88
CA LYS A 93 -10.49 8.58 -13.69
C LYS A 93 -9.81 7.43 -12.93
N GLY A 94 -9.33 6.41 -13.62
CA GLY A 94 -8.57 5.31 -13.00
C GLY A 94 -7.23 5.79 -12.43
N ALA A 95 -6.52 6.62 -13.18
CA ALA A 95 -5.25 7.22 -12.75
C ALA A 95 -5.41 8.05 -11.47
N LYS A 96 -6.54 8.76 -11.29
CA LYS A 96 -6.85 9.46 -10.03
C LYS A 96 -6.78 8.53 -8.83
N VAL A 97 -7.41 7.36 -8.90
CA VAL A 97 -7.44 6.38 -7.80
C VAL A 97 -6.04 5.86 -7.51
N ALA A 98 -5.32 5.39 -8.53
CA ALA A 98 -3.94 4.89 -8.37
C ALA A 98 -3.01 5.97 -7.78
N SER A 99 -3.19 7.22 -8.20
CA SER A 99 -2.36 8.33 -7.76
C SER A 99 -2.53 8.72 -6.29
N ALA A 100 -3.63 8.30 -5.64
CA ALA A 100 -3.88 8.54 -4.22
C ALA A 100 -2.81 7.89 -3.33
N PHE A 101 -2.24 6.78 -3.78
CA PHE A 101 -1.21 6.02 -3.08
C PHE A 101 0.19 6.63 -3.20
N ARG A 102 0.37 7.66 -4.04
CA ARG A 102 1.66 8.38 -4.13
C ARG A 102 2.10 9.00 -2.80
N GLY A 103 1.17 9.23 -1.87
CA GLY A 103 1.50 9.79 -0.56
C GLY A 103 2.38 8.87 0.30
N GLU A 104 2.58 7.62 -0.09
CA GLU A 104 3.58 6.75 0.52
C GLU A 104 5.01 7.26 0.31
N VAL A 105 5.26 8.09 -0.71
CA VAL A 105 6.55 8.78 -0.91
C VAL A 105 6.88 9.72 0.25
N PHE A 106 5.89 10.25 0.99
CA PHE A 106 6.17 11.06 2.19
C PHE A 106 6.84 10.22 3.31
N VAL A 107 6.56 8.92 3.37
CA VAL A 107 7.25 8.00 4.27
C VAL A 107 8.71 7.86 3.84
N LEU A 108 8.97 7.77 2.53
CA LEU A 108 10.34 7.75 2.02
C LEU A 108 11.10 9.03 2.37
N MET A 109 10.45 10.20 2.28
CA MET A 109 11.05 11.47 2.71
C MET A 109 11.38 11.49 4.20
N TRP A 110 10.52 10.92 5.03
CA TRP A 110 10.80 10.77 6.46
C TRP A 110 12.00 9.84 6.71
N LEU A 111 12.16 8.79 5.90
CA LEU A 111 13.30 7.88 5.99
C LEU A 111 14.63 8.49 5.52
N VAL A 112 14.62 9.61 4.78
CA VAL A 112 15.84 10.27 4.31
C VAL A 112 16.76 10.65 5.47
N TYR A 113 16.21 10.99 6.63
CA TYR A 113 16.98 11.33 7.84
C TYR A 113 17.82 10.16 8.39
N TYR A 114 17.50 8.92 8.00
CA TYR A 114 18.17 7.70 8.44
C TYR A 114 19.13 7.13 7.38
N LEU A 115 19.33 7.83 6.24
CA LEU A 115 20.20 7.37 5.17
C LEU A 115 21.62 7.90 5.32
N ASP A 116 22.61 7.06 5.05
CA ASP A 116 24.03 7.46 5.01
C ASP A 116 24.33 8.49 3.90
N GLU A 117 23.61 8.40 2.78
CA GLU A 117 23.76 9.31 1.62
C GLU A 117 22.44 10.00 1.25
N PRO A 118 21.96 11.00 2.02
CA PRO A 118 20.68 11.67 1.77
C PRO A 118 20.60 12.33 0.40
N SER A 119 21.73 12.79 -0.16
CA SER A 119 21.79 13.46 -1.47
C SER A 119 21.41 12.57 -2.65
N LYS A 120 21.59 11.24 -2.54
CA LYS A 120 21.21 10.28 -3.58
C LYS A 120 19.78 9.73 -3.39
N SER A 121 19.11 10.09 -2.30
CA SER A 121 17.80 9.53 -1.93
C SER A 121 16.72 9.79 -2.98
N THR A 122 16.66 11.00 -3.55
CA THR A 122 15.68 11.36 -4.58
C THR A 122 15.83 10.52 -5.84
N GLY A 123 17.06 10.32 -6.32
CA GLY A 123 17.32 9.52 -7.52
C GLY A 123 16.95 8.05 -7.32
N ARG A 124 17.38 7.46 -6.20
CA ARG A 124 17.03 6.07 -5.84
C ARG A 124 15.53 5.89 -5.59
N GLY A 125 14.89 6.86 -4.93
CA GLY A 125 13.44 6.87 -4.71
C GLY A 125 12.66 6.91 -6.02
N MET A 126 13.07 7.73 -6.98
CA MET A 126 12.44 7.80 -8.30
C MET A 126 12.57 6.46 -9.06
N GLN A 127 13.76 5.85 -9.03
CA GLN A 127 13.97 4.53 -9.62
C GLN A 127 13.06 3.47 -9.00
N ALA A 128 12.92 3.47 -7.67
CA ALA A 128 12.03 2.55 -6.95
C ALA A 128 10.56 2.77 -7.33
N VAL A 129 10.10 4.03 -7.41
CA VAL A 129 8.72 4.36 -7.80
C VAL A 129 8.42 3.91 -9.23
N ILE A 130 9.32 4.16 -10.18
CA ILE A 130 9.16 3.72 -11.57
C ILE A 130 9.11 2.20 -11.65
N PHE A 131 10.05 1.52 -10.98
CA PHE A 131 10.10 0.07 -10.94
C PHE A 131 8.81 -0.55 -10.38
N LEU A 132 8.30 -0.04 -9.25
CA LEU A 132 7.03 -0.47 -8.68
C LEU A 132 5.84 -0.17 -9.60
N GLY A 133 5.86 0.99 -10.28
CA GLY A 133 4.83 1.35 -11.25
C GLY A 133 4.75 0.35 -12.42
N VAL A 134 5.91 -0.09 -12.93
CA VAL A 134 5.97 -1.13 -13.97
C VAL A 134 5.45 -2.46 -13.45
N LEU A 135 5.84 -2.88 -12.23
CA LEU A 135 5.35 -4.14 -11.64
C LEU A 135 3.83 -4.14 -11.46
N LEU A 136 3.27 -3.05 -10.93
CA LEU A 136 1.81 -2.92 -10.75
C LEU A 136 1.09 -2.88 -12.10
N MET A 137 1.66 -2.25 -13.11
CA MET A 137 1.11 -2.26 -14.47
C MET A 137 1.08 -3.68 -15.03
N LEU A 138 2.16 -4.45 -14.87
CA LEU A 138 2.24 -5.84 -15.32
C LEU A 138 1.22 -6.73 -14.59
N ASP A 139 1.01 -6.52 -13.29
CA ASP A 139 -0.02 -7.24 -12.53
C ASP A 139 -1.42 -6.98 -13.08
N VAL A 140 -1.80 -5.70 -13.26
CA VAL A 140 -3.11 -5.32 -13.81
C VAL A 140 -3.29 -5.83 -15.25
N MET A 141 -2.25 -5.75 -16.08
CA MET A 141 -2.30 -6.30 -17.44
C MET A 141 -2.52 -7.80 -17.42
N SER A 142 -1.84 -8.52 -16.52
CA SER A 142 -2.00 -9.98 -16.37
C SER A 142 -3.41 -10.35 -15.93
N ILE A 143 -4.01 -9.59 -15.01
CA ILE A 143 -5.40 -9.79 -14.59
C ILE A 143 -6.34 -9.68 -15.80
N ILE A 144 -6.20 -8.63 -16.62
CA ILE A 144 -7.08 -8.41 -17.77
C ILE A 144 -6.86 -9.47 -18.85
N THR A 145 -5.61 -9.86 -19.15
CA THR A 145 -5.33 -10.86 -20.18
C THR A 145 -5.73 -12.28 -19.78
N VAL A 146 -5.74 -12.61 -18.48
CA VAL A 146 -6.10 -13.95 -17.98
C VAL A 146 -7.59 -14.08 -17.69
N MET A 147 -8.24 -13.03 -17.15
CA MET A 147 -9.64 -13.09 -16.70
C MET A 147 -10.61 -12.29 -17.58
N GLY A 148 -10.11 -11.30 -18.33
CA GLY A 148 -10.94 -10.33 -19.05
C GLY A 148 -11.45 -9.20 -18.15
N ARG A 149 -11.79 -8.05 -18.75
CA ARG A 149 -12.25 -6.84 -18.03
C ARG A 149 -13.52 -7.07 -17.21
N GLU A 150 -14.49 -7.82 -17.76
CA GLU A 150 -15.79 -8.02 -17.11
C GLU A 150 -15.64 -8.81 -15.81
N LEU A 151 -15.01 -9.98 -15.87
CA LEU A 151 -14.79 -10.82 -14.70
C LEU A 151 -13.87 -10.12 -13.67
N ALA A 152 -12.77 -9.52 -14.13
CA ALA A 152 -11.86 -8.79 -13.25
C ALA A 152 -12.53 -7.65 -12.48
N SER A 153 -13.57 -7.02 -13.04
CA SER A 153 -14.30 -5.92 -12.39
C SER A 153 -15.27 -6.39 -11.30
N LEU A 154 -15.63 -7.68 -11.29
CA LEU A 154 -16.52 -8.29 -10.30
C LEU A 154 -15.74 -8.90 -9.12
N GLU A 155 -14.44 -9.16 -9.31
CA GLU A 155 -13.59 -9.72 -8.27
C GLU A 155 -13.18 -8.66 -7.24
N VAL A 156 -13.37 -8.98 -5.95
CA VAL A 156 -12.92 -8.10 -4.85
C VAL A 156 -11.39 -8.14 -4.71
N PHE A 157 -10.77 -9.30 -4.95
CA PHE A 157 -9.33 -9.53 -4.85
C PHE A 157 -8.77 -10.09 -6.17
N PRO A 158 -8.78 -9.32 -7.26
CA PRO A 158 -8.51 -9.84 -8.61
C PRO A 158 -7.12 -10.47 -8.74
N THR A 159 -6.07 -9.91 -8.13
CA THR A 159 -4.73 -10.52 -8.12
C THR A 159 -4.76 -11.90 -7.45
N LEU A 160 -5.46 -12.06 -6.33
CA LEU A 160 -5.60 -13.35 -5.64
C LEU A 160 -6.40 -14.34 -6.49
N SER A 161 -7.52 -13.91 -7.07
CA SER A 161 -8.34 -14.77 -7.94
C SER A 161 -7.59 -15.20 -9.19
N MET A 162 -6.76 -14.32 -9.78
CA MET A 162 -5.88 -14.66 -10.90
C MET A 162 -4.89 -15.77 -10.55
N THR A 163 -4.33 -15.80 -9.33
CA THR A 163 -3.39 -16.88 -8.94
C THR A 163 -4.00 -18.28 -8.98
N ARG A 164 -5.34 -18.40 -8.92
CA ARG A 164 -6.06 -19.68 -9.01
C ARG A 164 -6.08 -20.27 -10.42
N TYR A 165 -5.78 -19.47 -11.44
CA TYR A 165 -5.60 -19.95 -12.82
C TYR A 165 -4.26 -20.68 -13.02
N ILE A 166 -3.32 -20.54 -12.07
CA ILE A 166 -2.04 -21.23 -12.14
C ILE A 166 -2.27 -22.71 -11.81
N ASN A 167 -2.27 -23.55 -12.85
CA ASN A 167 -2.33 -25.00 -12.71
C ASN A 167 -1.04 -25.67 -13.22
N ILE A 168 -0.22 -26.17 -12.30
CA ILE A 168 1.02 -26.89 -12.61
C ILE A 168 0.79 -28.39 -12.38
N GLY A 169 -0.05 -28.98 -13.26
CA GLY A 169 -0.36 -30.40 -13.23
C GLY A 169 -0.87 -30.88 -11.87
N TYR A 170 -0.40 -32.04 -11.40
CA TYR A 170 -0.88 -32.64 -10.15
C TYR A 170 -0.13 -32.16 -8.89
N PHE A 171 0.98 -31.41 -9.02
CA PHE A 171 1.94 -31.20 -7.92
C PHE A 171 1.80 -29.86 -7.18
N LEU A 172 1.36 -28.80 -7.87
CA LEU A 172 1.21 -27.45 -7.28
C LEU A 172 -0.16 -26.86 -7.64
N ASN A 173 -1.17 -27.22 -6.85
CA ASN A 173 -2.56 -26.76 -6.99
C ASN A 173 -2.96 -25.66 -5.99
N ARG A 174 -2.02 -25.17 -5.18
CA ARG A 174 -2.25 -24.20 -4.08
C ARG A 174 -1.31 -23.00 -4.17
N VAL A 175 -1.10 -22.49 -5.38
CA VAL A 175 -0.18 -21.36 -5.61
C VAL A 175 -0.71 -20.09 -4.92
N GLU A 176 -2.02 -19.99 -4.70
CA GLU A 176 -2.61 -18.89 -3.92
C GLU A 176 -2.05 -18.81 -2.49
N GLY A 177 -1.68 -19.94 -1.89
CA GLY A 177 -1.10 -19.96 -0.53
C GLY A 177 0.30 -19.33 -0.48
N LEU A 178 1.15 -19.63 -1.47
CA LEU A 178 2.47 -19.03 -1.60
C LEU A 178 2.37 -17.52 -1.85
N ALA A 179 1.43 -17.12 -2.72
CA ALA A 179 1.13 -15.72 -2.98
C ALA A 179 0.81 -14.97 -1.69
N MET A 180 -0.03 -15.58 -0.86
CA MET A 180 -0.49 -14.97 0.37
C MET A 180 0.56 -14.87 1.44
N ILE A 181 1.45 -15.86 1.61
CA ILE A 181 2.56 -15.76 2.56
C ILE A 181 3.40 -14.52 2.25
N VAL A 182 3.70 -14.32 0.97
CA VAL A 182 4.50 -13.21 0.48
C VAL A 182 3.77 -11.88 0.64
N TRP A 183 2.49 -11.83 0.29
CA TRP A 183 1.64 -10.65 0.48
C TRP A 183 1.49 -10.26 1.95
N VAL A 184 1.19 -11.22 2.83
CA VAL A 184 1.09 -11.02 4.29
C VAL A 184 2.39 -10.43 4.84
N THR A 185 3.53 -10.96 4.43
CA THR A 185 4.84 -10.45 4.88
C THR A 185 5.06 -9.01 4.41
N GLY A 186 4.74 -8.70 3.15
CA GLY A 186 4.81 -7.33 2.62
C GLY A 186 3.89 -6.37 3.38
N VAL A 187 2.67 -6.78 3.72
CA VAL A 187 1.72 -5.99 4.50
C VAL A 187 2.23 -5.75 5.92
N VAL A 188 2.84 -6.75 6.57
CA VAL A 188 3.45 -6.58 7.90
C VAL A 188 4.59 -5.56 7.84
N ILE A 189 5.54 -5.68 6.91
CA ILE A 189 6.66 -4.73 6.77
C ILE A 189 6.14 -3.32 6.48
N LYS A 190 5.20 -3.17 5.52
CA LYS A 190 4.59 -1.90 5.17
C LYS A 190 3.85 -1.27 6.35
N SER A 191 3.08 -2.06 7.08
CA SER A 191 2.38 -1.58 8.27
C SER A 191 3.36 -1.17 9.37
N SER A 192 4.45 -1.93 9.56
CA SER A 192 5.48 -1.63 10.55
C SER A 192 6.12 -0.25 10.33
N ILE A 193 6.51 0.06 9.08
CA ILE A 193 7.14 1.35 8.78
C ILE A 193 6.15 2.51 8.91
N LEU A 194 4.91 2.33 8.44
CA LEU A 194 3.85 3.34 8.57
C LEU A 194 3.50 3.60 10.03
N PHE A 195 3.43 2.54 10.83
CA PHE A 195 3.14 2.61 12.25
C PHE A 195 4.27 3.33 13.01
N TYR A 196 5.52 3.02 12.68
CA TYR A 196 6.69 3.70 13.24
C TYR A 196 6.67 5.21 12.95
N VAL A 197 6.47 5.62 11.69
CA VAL A 197 6.36 7.05 11.33
C VAL A 197 5.17 7.72 12.00
N ALA A 198 4.02 7.04 12.10
CA ALA A 198 2.85 7.58 12.79
C ALA A 198 3.09 7.80 14.29
N MET A 199 3.79 6.88 14.95
CA MET A 199 4.19 7.02 16.36
C MET A 199 5.14 8.19 16.56
N ASP A 200 6.19 8.28 15.73
CA ASP A 200 7.21 9.33 15.82
C ASP A 200 6.60 10.73 15.65
N LEU A 201 5.80 10.92 14.59
CA LEU A 201 5.09 12.17 14.36
C LEU A 201 4.12 12.52 15.49
N ALA A 202 3.46 11.52 16.09
CA ALA A 202 2.58 11.74 17.23
C ALA A 202 3.38 12.14 18.48
N GLN A 203 4.54 11.54 18.73
CA GLN A 203 5.42 11.93 19.84
C GLN A 203 5.85 13.39 19.73
N ASP A 204 6.26 13.81 18.54
CA ASP A 204 6.67 15.19 18.27
C ASP A 204 5.50 16.18 18.38
N THR A 205 4.35 15.83 17.81
CA THR A 205 3.16 16.69 17.80
C THR A 205 2.62 16.91 19.20
N PHE A 206 2.52 15.85 20.01
CA PHE A 206 1.99 15.91 21.37
C PHE A 206 3.08 16.15 22.44
N ARG A 207 4.35 16.28 22.01
CA ARG A 207 5.53 16.48 22.89
C ARG A 207 5.65 15.43 23.99
N VAL A 208 5.34 14.18 23.66
CA VAL A 208 5.34 13.06 24.61
C VAL A 208 6.70 12.37 24.60
N ARG A 209 7.42 12.45 25.72
CA ARG A 209 8.74 11.81 25.87
C ARG A 209 8.69 10.28 25.77
N ASN A 210 7.67 9.67 26.35
CA ASN A 210 7.55 8.21 26.39
C ASN A 210 6.51 7.71 25.37
N ARG A 211 6.99 6.99 24.35
CA ARG A 211 6.16 6.39 23.29
C ARG A 211 5.05 5.48 23.80
N TRP A 212 5.21 4.87 24.97
CA TRP A 212 4.22 3.98 25.56
C TRP A 212 2.90 4.66 25.95
N TYR A 213 2.88 5.99 26.06
CA TYR A 213 1.61 6.73 26.23
C TYR A 213 0.84 6.93 24.92
N ILE A 214 1.51 6.83 23.77
CA ILE A 214 0.90 7.00 22.44
C ILE A 214 0.44 5.66 21.87
N VAL A 215 1.18 4.60 22.15
CA VAL A 215 0.92 3.28 21.56
C VAL A 215 -0.50 2.77 21.82
N PRO A 216 -1.01 2.68 23.08
CA PRO A 216 -2.36 2.17 23.32
C PRO A 216 -3.48 2.95 22.61
N PRO A 217 -3.57 4.31 22.69
CA PRO A 217 -4.63 5.03 21.99
C PRO A 217 -4.48 4.94 20.47
N LEU A 218 -3.25 4.87 19.93
CA LEU A 218 -3.04 4.71 18.50
C LEU A 218 -3.50 3.33 18.01
N VAL A 219 -3.10 2.24 18.68
CA VAL A 219 -3.55 0.88 18.32
C VAL A 219 -5.06 0.76 18.46
N ALA A 220 -5.63 1.21 19.58
CA ALA A 220 -7.07 1.12 19.83
C ALA A 220 -7.87 1.93 18.81
N GLY A 221 -7.44 3.15 18.49
CA GLY A 221 -8.09 4.00 17.49
C GLY A 221 -8.02 3.42 16.08
N LEU A 222 -6.85 2.92 15.66
CA LEU A 222 -6.68 2.27 14.35
C LEU A 222 -7.55 1.01 14.25
N LEU A 223 -7.55 0.16 15.28
CA LEU A 223 -8.37 -1.05 15.31
C LEU A 223 -9.87 -0.71 15.28
N ALA A 224 -10.31 0.23 16.11
CA ALA A 224 -11.72 0.61 16.18
C ALA A 224 -12.24 1.13 14.84
N VAL A 225 -11.49 2.00 14.17
CA VAL A 225 -11.91 2.55 12.86
C VAL A 225 -11.77 1.50 11.76
N ALA A 226 -10.74 0.66 11.76
CA ALA A 226 -10.60 -0.41 10.77
C ALA A 226 -11.74 -1.44 10.89
N VAL A 227 -12.15 -1.80 12.10
CA VAL A 227 -13.20 -2.82 12.30
C VAL A 227 -14.60 -2.25 12.16
N TYR A 228 -14.87 -1.10 12.77
CA TYR A 228 -16.23 -0.55 12.91
C TYR A 228 -16.48 0.73 12.09
N GLY A 229 -15.45 1.33 11.51
CA GLY A 229 -15.58 2.57 10.72
C GLY A 229 -16.26 2.36 9.36
N PHE A 230 -16.31 1.12 8.87
CA PHE A 230 -16.95 0.74 7.62
C PHE A 230 -18.04 -0.30 7.88
N LYS A 231 -19.24 -0.07 7.34
CA LYS A 231 -20.41 -0.95 7.47
C LYS A 231 -20.26 -2.26 6.70
N ASN A 232 -19.61 -2.20 5.53
CA ASN A 232 -19.37 -3.33 4.65
C ASN A 232 -18.24 -3.01 3.67
N ASP A 233 -17.82 -4.01 2.90
CA ASP A 233 -16.67 -3.90 2.00
C ASP A 233 -16.97 -3.01 0.79
N LEU A 234 -18.23 -2.94 0.35
CA LEU A 234 -18.66 -1.98 -0.68
C LEU A 234 -18.39 -0.53 -0.25
N GLN A 235 -18.55 -0.22 1.04
CA GLN A 235 -18.22 1.10 1.56
C GLN A 235 -16.71 1.37 1.52
N VAL A 236 -15.87 0.34 1.70
CA VAL A 236 -14.42 0.46 1.59
C VAL A 236 -14.02 0.73 0.14
N VAL A 237 -14.57 -0.02 -0.83
CA VAL A 237 -14.36 0.20 -2.26
C VAL A 237 -14.78 1.61 -2.66
N TRP A 238 -15.95 2.07 -2.21
CA TRP A 238 -16.42 3.43 -2.47
C TRP A 238 -15.50 4.49 -1.86
N TYR A 239 -15.04 4.28 -0.62
CA TYR A 239 -14.09 5.16 0.06
C TYR A 239 -12.78 5.25 -0.74
N LEU A 240 -12.23 4.13 -1.18
CA LEU A 240 -11.00 4.04 -1.98
C LEU A 240 -11.15 4.70 -3.36
N GLY A 241 -12.31 4.60 -4.00
CA GLY A 241 -12.57 5.22 -5.30
C GLY A 241 -12.85 6.72 -5.25
N THR A 242 -13.38 7.22 -4.13
CA THR A 242 -13.94 8.58 -4.04
C THR A 242 -13.27 9.44 -2.98
N VAL A 243 -13.35 9.05 -1.71
CA VAL A 243 -12.96 9.88 -0.57
C VAL A 243 -11.45 9.85 -0.35
N PHE A 244 -10.85 8.66 -0.45
CA PHE A 244 -9.41 8.48 -0.25
C PHE A 244 -8.60 9.28 -1.27
N PRO A 245 -8.88 9.29 -2.58
CA PRO A 245 -8.11 10.09 -3.53
C PRO A 245 -8.23 11.59 -3.30
N LEU A 246 -9.43 12.09 -3.00
CA LEU A 246 -9.66 13.51 -2.73
C LEU A 246 -8.91 13.96 -1.47
N SER A 247 -9.07 13.24 -0.36
CA SER A 247 -8.36 13.55 0.89
C SER A 247 -6.84 13.41 0.72
N SER A 248 -6.39 12.37 0.01
CA SER A 248 -4.97 12.14 -0.31
C SER A 248 -4.36 13.32 -1.07
N TRP A 249 -5.00 13.79 -2.14
CA TRP A 249 -4.50 14.93 -2.91
C TRP A 249 -4.48 16.23 -2.11
N LEU A 250 -5.45 16.46 -1.23
CA LEU A 250 -5.42 17.61 -0.33
C LEU A 250 -4.20 17.57 0.60
N PHE A 251 -3.85 16.41 1.17
CA PHE A 251 -2.65 16.27 1.99
C PHE A 251 -1.35 16.35 1.18
N GLN A 252 -1.31 15.74 0.00
CA GLN A 252 -0.09 15.59 -0.81
C GLN A 252 0.25 16.85 -1.61
N LEU A 253 -0.76 17.57 -2.12
CA LEU A 253 -0.59 18.74 -2.98
C LEU A 253 -1.20 19.99 -2.33
N GLY A 254 -2.39 19.89 -1.76
CA GLY A 254 -3.10 21.03 -1.16
C GLY A 254 -2.31 21.70 -0.03
N ILE A 255 -1.93 20.95 1.02
CA ILE A 255 -1.17 21.51 2.15
C ILE A 255 0.19 22.06 1.71
N PRO A 256 1.05 21.33 0.96
CA PRO A 256 2.34 21.86 0.52
C PRO A 256 2.22 23.08 -0.38
N SER A 257 1.27 23.11 -1.32
CA SER A 257 1.06 24.26 -2.21
C SER A 257 0.58 25.50 -1.46
N LEU A 258 -0.31 25.34 -0.47
CA LEU A 258 -0.73 26.43 0.41
C LEU A 258 0.44 26.96 1.25
N LEU A 259 1.25 26.07 1.82
CA LEU A 259 2.45 26.48 2.57
C LEU A 259 3.46 27.21 1.68
N LEU A 260 3.66 26.74 0.45
CA LEU A 260 4.54 27.37 -0.53
C LEU A 260 4.02 28.75 -0.95
N LEU A 261 2.70 28.88 -1.16
CA LEU A 261 2.04 30.15 -1.42
C LEU A 261 2.24 31.13 -0.25
N ILE A 262 2.02 30.68 0.99
CA ILE A 262 2.25 31.50 2.20
C ILE A 262 3.72 31.92 2.31
N ALA A 263 4.66 31.00 2.06
CA ALA A 263 6.09 31.30 2.11
C ALA A 263 6.50 32.33 1.05
N TRP A 264 5.96 32.21 -0.16
CA TRP A 264 6.15 33.15 -1.25
C TRP A 264 5.58 34.54 -0.91
N LEU A 265 4.34 34.60 -0.42
CA LEU A 265 3.68 35.84 0.01
C LEU A 265 4.42 36.52 1.19
N ARG A 266 5.01 35.74 2.10
CA ARG A 266 5.79 36.26 3.24
C ARG A 266 7.21 36.68 2.88
N LYS A 267 7.61 36.64 1.59
CA LYS A 267 8.98 36.95 1.10
C LYS A 267 10.10 36.22 1.85
N LYS A 268 9.82 35.09 2.52
CA LYS A 268 10.83 34.29 3.23
C LYS A 268 11.77 33.50 2.30
N GLY A 269 11.72 33.78 0.99
CA GLY A 269 12.62 33.23 -0.04
C GLY A 269 13.82 34.13 -0.41
N ALA A 270 13.96 35.31 0.22
CA ALA A 270 15.13 36.18 0.05
C ALA A 270 15.89 36.30 1.38
N TYR A 271 16.47 35.20 1.87
CA TYR A 271 17.54 35.28 2.87
C TYR A 271 18.86 35.34 2.11
N ASN A 272 19.56 36.46 2.27
CA ASN A 272 20.85 36.81 1.67
C ASN A 272 21.82 35.62 1.65
N ARG A 273 22.29 35.26 0.44
CA ARG A 273 23.65 34.71 0.27
C ARG A 273 24.61 35.88 0.36
N GLY A 274 25.06 36.18 1.57
CA GLY A 274 26.23 37.02 1.86
C GLY A 274 27.30 36.15 2.48
#